data_AF-A0A970SKG1-F1
#
_entry.id   AF-A0A970SKG1-F1
#
_cell.length_a   1.000
_cell.length_b   1.000
_cell.length_c   1.000
_cell.angle_alpha   90.00
_cell.angle_beta   90.00
_cell.angle_gamma   90.00
#
_symmetry.space_group_name_H-M   'P 1'
#
loop_
_entity.id
_entity.type
_entity.pdbx_description
1 polymer ?
#
loop_
_entity_poly.entity_id
_entity_poly.type
_entity_poly.pdbx_seq_one_letter_code
_entity_poly.pdbx_strand_id
1 'polypeptide(L)'
;MIATLLTKTEELCGIILLGGACMGLKEALQYQNYLVFEQVQDMKGILGWYLRKVLTKDRIEKQVTDLFNRASKSNKPRFFYNGGFFNTKYMQEHASLSDEEYISILKEYKGKVLAITGMADIQADYRKLDSVSSIDDITIYTPEKVNHVMREIDGEPDIINVKKEYKKVLKKDIHQGVKDTIKKWTSQL
;
A
#
# COMPACT_ATOMS: atom_id res chain seq x y z
N MET A 1 -3.01 -4.78 -7.03
CA MET A 1 -4.46 -4.79 -7.31
C MET A 1 -4.76 -4.94 -8.80
N ILE A 2 -4.51 -3.95 -9.67
CA ILE A 2 -4.89 -4.05 -11.11
C ILE A 2 -4.20 -5.22 -11.83
N ALA A 3 -2.88 -5.35 -11.74
CA ALA A 3 -2.15 -6.44 -12.39
C ALA A 3 -2.63 -7.83 -11.94
N THR A 4 -2.98 -7.98 -10.67
CA THR A 4 -3.61 -9.20 -10.14
C THR A 4 -4.95 -9.50 -10.78
N LEU A 5 -5.77 -8.49 -11.10
CA LEU A 5 -7.06 -8.72 -11.74
C LEU A 5 -6.92 -9.11 -13.21
N LEU A 6 -5.91 -8.56 -13.89
CA LEU A 6 -5.64 -8.89 -15.29
C LEU A 6 -5.25 -10.36 -15.50
N THR A 7 -4.72 -11.04 -14.48
CA THR A 7 -4.39 -12.48 -14.59
C THR A 7 -5.63 -13.37 -14.83
N LYS A 8 -6.83 -12.85 -14.56
CA LYS A 8 -8.10 -13.56 -14.82
C LYS A 8 -8.61 -13.43 -16.24
N THR A 9 -8.17 -12.41 -16.97
CA THR A 9 -8.76 -12.04 -18.27
C THR A 9 -7.76 -12.08 -19.41
N GLU A 10 -6.48 -11.90 -19.11
CA GLU A 10 -5.40 -11.81 -20.09
C GLU A 10 -4.43 -12.97 -19.97
N GLU A 11 -3.90 -13.42 -21.10
CA GLU A 11 -2.74 -14.30 -21.13
C GLU A 11 -1.47 -13.46 -20.93
N LEU A 12 -0.83 -13.62 -19.77
CA LEU A 12 0.31 -12.80 -19.34
C LEU A 12 1.55 -13.68 -19.13
N CYS A 13 2.70 -13.25 -19.64
CA CYS A 13 3.99 -13.91 -19.39
C CYS A 13 4.43 -13.81 -17.92
N GLY A 14 4.02 -12.75 -17.23
CA GLY A 14 4.26 -12.53 -15.82
C GLY A 14 3.69 -11.20 -15.36
N ILE A 15 3.62 -10.99 -14.04
CA ILE A 15 3.17 -9.72 -13.45
C ILE A 15 4.19 -9.19 -12.43
N ILE A 16 4.31 -7.86 -12.38
CA ILE A 16 5.11 -7.16 -11.37
C ILE A 16 4.16 -6.35 -10.48
N LEU A 17 4.27 -6.53 -9.17
CA LEU A 17 3.49 -5.88 -8.13
C LEU A 17 4.43 -4.98 -7.31
N LEU A 18 4.25 -3.66 -7.41
CA LEU A 18 5.08 -2.67 -6.72
C LEU A 18 4.29 -1.97 -5.62
N GLY A 19 4.89 -1.81 -4.43
CA GLY A 19 4.37 -0.97 -3.35
C GLY A 19 3.05 -1.49 -2.77
N GLY A 20 3.04 -2.73 -2.26
CA GLY A 20 1.84 -3.32 -1.66
C GLY A 20 1.16 -4.36 -2.54
N ALA A 21 1.90 -5.40 -2.91
CA ALA A 21 1.25 -6.60 -3.45
C ALA A 21 0.25 -7.15 -2.43
N CYS A 22 -0.93 -7.55 -2.92
CA CYS A 22 -1.96 -8.24 -2.13
C CYS A 22 -2.57 -7.42 -0.98
N MET A 23 -2.37 -6.11 -0.97
CA MET A 23 -2.97 -5.20 0.00
C MET A 23 -4.04 -4.35 -0.68
N GLY A 24 -5.27 -4.45 -0.19
CA GLY A 24 -6.39 -3.59 -0.56
C GLY A 24 -6.19 -2.16 -0.07
N LEU A 25 -6.87 -1.20 -0.71
CA LEU A 25 -6.76 0.21 -0.33
C LEU A 25 -7.30 0.44 1.10
N LYS A 26 -8.33 -0.30 1.50
CA LYS A 26 -8.92 -0.16 2.83
C LYS A 26 -7.92 -0.54 3.92
N GLU A 27 -7.28 -1.67 3.74
CA GLU A 27 -6.26 -2.22 4.63
C GLU A 27 -5.02 -1.32 4.63
N ALA A 28 -4.60 -0.82 3.46
CA ALA A 28 -3.51 0.16 3.33
C ALA A 28 -3.79 1.45 4.12
N LEU A 29 -5.03 1.97 4.05
CA LEU A 29 -5.44 3.14 4.82
C LEU A 29 -5.52 2.85 6.34
N GLN A 30 -5.94 1.65 6.73
CA GLN A 30 -5.92 1.22 8.13
C GLN A 30 -4.48 1.14 8.65
N TYR A 31 -3.58 0.52 7.89
CA TYR A 31 -2.16 0.45 8.21
C TYR A 31 -1.53 1.84 8.39
N GLN A 32 -1.76 2.75 7.44
CA GLN A 32 -1.31 4.14 7.54
C GLN A 32 -1.83 4.82 8.81
N ASN A 33 -3.10 4.60 9.17
CA ASN A 33 -3.67 5.13 10.39
C ASN A 33 -3.03 4.55 11.67
N TYR A 34 -2.67 3.26 11.68
CA TYR A 34 -1.95 2.66 12.80
C TYR A 34 -0.54 3.24 12.93
N LEU A 35 0.18 3.43 11.83
CA LEU A 35 1.49 4.11 11.86
C LEU A 35 1.38 5.53 12.45
N VAL A 36 0.34 6.29 12.07
CA VAL A 36 0.09 7.61 12.65
C VAL A 36 -0.14 7.50 14.15
N PHE A 37 -0.96 6.54 14.58
CA PHE A 37 -1.26 6.32 15.99
C PHE A 37 -0.01 5.97 16.80
N GLU A 38 0.86 5.12 16.28
CA GLU A 38 2.14 4.73 16.89
C GLU A 38 3.09 5.93 16.99
N GLN A 39 3.34 6.65 15.89
CA GLN A 39 4.25 7.80 15.89
C GLN A 39 3.79 8.95 16.80
N VAL A 40 2.48 9.10 16.99
CA VAL A 40 1.90 10.10 17.90
C VAL A 40 2.21 9.80 19.38
N GLN A 41 2.44 8.53 19.75
CA GLN A 41 2.81 8.19 21.13
C GLN A 41 4.13 8.84 21.53
N ASP A 42 5.12 8.82 20.63
CA ASP A 42 6.45 9.37 20.86
C ASP A 42 6.58 10.86 20.48
N MET A 43 5.53 11.46 19.90
CA MET A 43 5.56 12.85 19.46
C MET A 43 5.67 13.82 20.64
N LYS A 44 6.71 14.64 20.63
CA LYS A 44 6.91 15.73 21.60
C LYS A 44 6.08 16.97 21.27
N GLY A 45 5.82 17.80 22.28
CA GLY A 45 5.17 19.11 22.12
C GLY A 45 3.65 19.11 22.22
N ILE A 46 3.06 20.30 22.08
CA ILE A 46 1.62 20.55 22.28
C ILE A 46 0.77 19.78 21.26
N LEU A 47 1.23 19.70 20.01
CA LEU A 47 0.55 18.94 18.97
C LEU A 47 0.48 17.45 19.33
N GLY A 48 1.59 16.86 19.80
CA GLY A 48 1.61 15.46 20.24
C GLY A 48 0.67 15.21 21.42
N TRP A 49 0.64 16.10 22.40
CA TRP A 49 -0.31 16.03 23.52
C TRP A 49 -1.77 16.06 23.06
N TYR A 50 -2.10 16.98 22.13
CA TYR A 50 -3.45 17.07 21.57
C TYR A 50 -3.82 15.81 20.78
N LEU A 51 -2.94 15.35 19.89
CA LEU A 51 -3.18 14.18 19.04
C LEU A 51 -3.39 12.91 19.87
N ARG A 52 -2.59 12.67 20.92
CA ARG A 52 -2.80 11.55 21.85
C ARG A 52 -4.16 11.56 22.54
N LYS A 53 -4.75 12.75 22.76
CA LYS A 53 -6.08 12.88 23.37
C LYS A 53 -7.21 12.59 22.38
N VAL A 54 -7.03 12.93 21.10
CA VAL A 54 -8.11 12.85 20.10
C VAL A 54 -8.06 11.62 19.20
N LEU A 55 -6.89 11.01 19.02
CA LEU A 55 -6.69 9.79 18.23
C LEU A 55 -6.83 8.58 19.15
N THR A 56 -7.91 7.82 18.96
CA THR A 56 -8.11 6.52 19.59
C THR A 56 -8.16 5.44 18.51
N LYS A 57 -7.79 4.21 18.86
CA LYS A 57 -7.83 3.06 17.94
C LYS A 57 -9.20 2.89 17.29
N ASP A 58 -10.27 2.91 18.10
CA ASP A 58 -11.64 2.81 17.61
C ASP A 58 -12.00 3.92 16.62
N ARG A 59 -11.51 5.14 16.85
CA ARG A 59 -11.79 6.28 15.98
C ARG A 59 -11.11 6.15 14.63
N ILE A 60 -9.85 5.70 14.61
CA ILE A 60 -9.11 5.52 13.35
C ILE A 60 -9.67 4.37 12.51
N GLU A 61 -10.11 3.28 13.15
CA GLU A 61 -10.77 2.15 12.47
C GLU A 61 -12.14 2.56 11.92
N LYS A 62 -12.93 3.27 12.72
CA LYS A 62 -14.24 3.79 12.32
C LYS A 62 -14.11 4.77 11.15
N GLN A 63 -13.08 5.61 11.13
CA GLN A 63 -12.88 6.57 10.04
C GLN A 63 -12.71 5.88 8.67
N VAL A 64 -11.89 4.82 8.60
CA VAL A 64 -11.72 4.08 7.33
C VAL A 64 -13.02 3.37 6.96
N THR A 65 -13.66 2.72 7.93
CA THR A 65 -14.93 2.02 7.71
C THR A 65 -16.03 2.95 7.21
N ASP A 66 -16.18 4.13 7.81
CA ASP A 66 -17.16 5.14 7.42
C ASP A 66 -16.87 5.71 6.02
N LEU A 67 -15.60 5.89 5.65
CA LEU A 67 -15.20 6.32 4.31
C LEU A 67 -15.71 5.35 3.24
N PHE A 68 -15.45 4.05 3.39
CA PHE A 68 -15.88 3.03 2.43
C PHE A 68 -17.39 2.78 2.47
N ASN A 69 -18.02 2.84 3.65
CA ASN A 69 -19.48 2.79 3.77
C ASN A 69 -20.16 3.97 3.06
N ARG A 70 -19.53 5.14 3.04
CA ARG A 70 -20.05 6.29 2.32
C ARG A 70 -19.87 6.15 0.82
N ALA A 71 -18.76 5.57 0.37
CA ALA A 71 -18.55 5.23 -1.03
C ALA A 71 -19.59 4.23 -1.53
N SER A 72 -19.85 3.14 -0.79
CA SER A 72 -20.81 2.10 -1.19
C SER A 72 -22.25 2.61 -1.32
N LYS A 73 -22.63 3.60 -0.51
CA LYS A 73 -23.96 4.23 -0.55
C LYS A 73 -24.08 5.41 -1.53
N SER A 74 -22.98 5.83 -2.15
CA SER A 74 -22.96 6.99 -3.04
C SER A 74 -23.29 6.59 -4.48
N ASN A 75 -24.26 7.29 -5.07
CA ASN A 75 -24.58 7.21 -6.51
C ASN A 75 -24.03 8.43 -7.29
N LYS A 76 -23.34 9.34 -6.61
CA LYS A 76 -22.73 10.52 -7.24
C LYS A 76 -21.34 10.17 -7.79
N PRO A 77 -20.81 10.86 -8.82
CA PRO A 77 -19.45 10.60 -9.32
C PRO A 77 -18.36 10.81 -8.25
N ARG A 78 -18.61 11.72 -7.31
CA ARG A 78 -17.74 12.00 -6.16
C ARG A 78 -18.55 12.26 -4.90
N PHE A 79 -17.97 12.01 -3.74
CA PHE A 79 -18.53 12.36 -2.44
C PHE A 79 -17.50 13.09 -1.57
N PHE A 80 -17.97 13.93 -0.65
CA PHE A 80 -17.12 14.66 0.30
C PHE A 80 -17.02 13.90 1.61
N TYR A 81 -15.82 13.74 2.18
CA TYR A 81 -15.60 13.11 3.49
C TYR A 81 -14.37 13.72 4.16
N ASN A 82 -14.46 14.08 5.44
CA ASN A 82 -13.36 14.63 6.26
C ASN A 82 -12.46 15.67 5.54
N GLY A 83 -13.06 16.64 4.85
CA GLY A 83 -12.31 17.73 4.20
C GLY A 83 -11.86 17.45 2.77
N GLY A 84 -12.09 16.25 2.23
CA GLY A 84 -11.68 15.86 0.88
C GLY A 84 -12.83 15.38 -0.01
N PHE A 85 -12.68 15.53 -1.32
CA PHE A 85 -13.53 14.86 -2.31
C PHE A 85 -12.87 13.56 -2.76
N PHE A 86 -13.66 12.49 -2.82
CA PHE A 86 -13.24 11.18 -3.27
C PHE A 86 -14.05 10.76 -4.49
N ASN A 87 -13.41 10.09 -5.44
CA ASN A 87 -14.09 9.48 -6.57
C ASN A 87 -14.87 8.25 -6.09
N THR A 88 -16.17 8.20 -6.34
CA THR A 88 -17.03 7.13 -5.84
C THR A 88 -16.66 5.78 -6.44
N LYS A 89 -16.52 5.71 -7.77
CA LYS A 89 -16.21 4.47 -8.49
C LYS A 89 -14.89 3.88 -8.03
N TYR A 90 -13.85 4.70 -7.95
CA TYR A 90 -12.53 4.30 -7.45
C TYR A 90 -12.61 3.67 -6.05
N MET A 91 -13.32 4.32 -5.12
CA MET A 91 -13.46 3.79 -3.76
C MET A 91 -14.30 2.51 -3.71
N GLN A 92 -15.32 2.38 -4.55
CA GLN A 92 -16.15 1.18 -4.66
C GLN A 92 -15.36 -0.01 -5.21
N GLU A 93 -14.60 0.19 -6.29
CA GLU A 93 -13.72 -0.84 -6.87
C GLU A 93 -12.65 -1.29 -5.87
N HIS A 94 -12.09 -0.36 -5.12
CA HIS A 94 -11.13 -0.70 -4.07
C HIS A 94 -11.73 -1.36 -2.83
N ALA A 95 -13.05 -1.37 -2.68
CA ALA A 95 -13.76 -2.11 -1.64
C ALA A 95 -14.40 -3.39 -2.14
N SER A 96 -14.36 -3.68 -3.45
CA SER A 96 -15.04 -4.85 -4.00
C SER A 96 -14.30 -6.15 -3.73
N LEU A 97 -13.02 -6.09 -3.34
CA LEU A 97 -12.19 -7.26 -3.04
C LEU A 97 -11.37 -7.06 -1.77
N SER A 98 -11.27 -8.12 -0.97
CA SER A 98 -10.40 -8.21 0.21
C SER A 98 -8.97 -8.64 -0.14
N ASP A 99 -8.05 -8.50 0.81
CA ASP A 99 -6.69 -9.03 0.72
C ASP A 99 -6.68 -10.53 0.38
N GLU A 100 -7.53 -11.32 1.05
CA GLU A 100 -7.64 -12.77 0.84
C GLU A 100 -8.11 -13.11 -0.57
N GLU A 101 -9.04 -12.32 -1.13
CA GLU A 101 -9.47 -12.50 -2.50
C GLU A 101 -8.33 -12.22 -3.47
N TYR A 102 -7.58 -11.12 -3.30
CA TYR A 102 -6.39 -10.87 -4.14
C TYR A 102 -5.36 -12.00 -4.06
N ILE A 103 -5.12 -12.56 -2.86
CA ILE A 103 -4.23 -13.70 -2.66
C ILE A 103 -4.75 -14.95 -3.38
N SER A 104 -6.05 -15.23 -3.30
CA SER A 104 -6.67 -16.36 -4.01
C SER A 104 -6.48 -16.24 -5.52
N ILE A 105 -6.67 -15.05 -6.09
CA ILE A 105 -6.48 -14.80 -7.51
C ILE A 105 -5.03 -15.06 -7.93
N LEU A 106 -4.06 -14.65 -7.11
CA LEU A 106 -2.65 -14.90 -7.39
C LEU A 106 -2.29 -16.38 -7.30
N LYS A 107 -2.90 -17.14 -6.39
CA LYS A 107 -2.67 -18.60 -6.28
C LYS A 107 -3.17 -19.38 -7.50
N GLU A 108 -4.20 -18.87 -8.16
CA GLU A 108 -4.74 -19.47 -9.38
C GLU A 108 -3.87 -19.16 -10.61
N TYR A 109 -3.15 -18.03 -10.58
CA TYR A 109 -2.28 -17.62 -11.68
C TYR A 109 -1.09 -18.58 -11.85
N LYS A 110 -0.83 -19.01 -13.08
CA LYS A 110 0.23 -19.98 -13.43
C LYS A 110 1.49 -19.35 -14.02
N GLY A 111 1.50 -18.03 -14.20
CA GLY A 111 2.67 -17.31 -14.67
C GLY A 111 3.54 -16.81 -13.51
N LYS A 112 4.67 -16.21 -13.85
CA LYS A 112 5.62 -15.71 -12.85
C LYS A 112 5.12 -14.43 -12.19
N VAL A 113 5.39 -14.28 -10.90
CA VAL A 113 5.04 -13.07 -10.14
C VAL A 113 6.30 -12.47 -9.52
N LEU A 114 6.48 -11.16 -9.67
CA LEU A 114 7.48 -10.38 -8.92
C LEU A 114 6.76 -9.41 -8.00
N ALA A 115 6.94 -9.56 -6.69
CA ALA A 115 6.39 -8.67 -5.69
C ALA A 115 7.50 -7.88 -4.98
N ILE A 116 7.42 -6.55 -5.05
CA ILE A 116 8.40 -5.64 -4.46
C ILE A 116 7.68 -4.64 -3.55
N THR A 117 7.99 -4.68 -2.26
CA THR A 117 7.55 -3.67 -1.28
C THR A 117 8.73 -3.36 -0.38
N GLY A 118 9.16 -2.09 -0.33
CA GLY A 118 10.27 -1.70 0.53
C GLY A 118 9.85 -1.68 2.01
N MET A 119 10.80 -1.94 2.91
CA MET A 119 10.50 -2.00 4.36
C MET A 119 10.24 -0.61 4.96
N ALA A 120 10.69 0.45 4.27
CA ALA A 120 10.39 1.84 4.60
C ALA A 120 9.11 2.36 3.92
N ASP A 121 8.31 1.49 3.29
CA ASP A 121 7.00 1.86 2.75
C ASP A 121 5.98 2.05 3.88
N ILE A 122 5.55 3.29 4.05
CA ILE A 122 4.52 3.68 5.02
C ILE A 122 3.11 3.66 4.44
N GLN A 123 2.97 3.48 3.12
CA GLN A 123 1.66 3.34 2.47
C GLN A 123 1.22 1.88 2.36
N ALA A 124 2.18 0.95 2.26
CA ALA A 124 1.93 -0.48 2.18
C ALA A 124 2.85 -1.27 3.11
N ASP A 125 2.29 -2.27 3.78
CA ASP A 125 3.04 -3.10 4.72
C ASP A 125 3.77 -4.24 3.98
N TYR A 126 5.11 -4.22 3.99
CA TYR A 126 5.91 -5.25 3.34
C TYR A 126 5.67 -6.65 3.90
N ARG A 127 5.27 -6.77 5.18
CA ARG A 127 4.99 -8.05 5.85
C ARG A 127 3.78 -8.77 5.23
N LYS A 128 2.93 -8.06 4.49
CA LYS A 128 1.84 -8.67 3.73
C LYS A 128 2.35 -9.60 2.63
N LEU A 129 3.60 -9.46 2.18
CA LEU A 129 4.20 -10.37 1.21
C LEU A 129 4.37 -11.80 1.75
N ASP A 130 4.43 -11.99 3.08
CA ASP A 130 4.52 -13.31 3.68
C ASP A 130 3.30 -14.19 3.31
N SER A 131 2.13 -13.56 3.14
CA SER A 131 0.89 -14.23 2.74
C SER A 131 0.92 -14.85 1.33
N VAL A 132 1.87 -14.42 0.50
CA VAL A 132 2.08 -14.93 -0.86
C VAL A 132 3.39 -15.65 -1.06
N SER A 133 4.22 -15.77 -0.02
CA SER A 133 5.50 -16.50 -0.06
C SER A 133 5.37 -17.97 -0.46
N SER A 134 4.19 -18.58 -0.25
CA SER A 134 3.90 -19.97 -0.59
C SER A 134 3.34 -20.18 -2.00
N ILE A 135 3.22 -19.12 -2.80
CA ILE A 135 2.74 -19.22 -4.19
C ILE A 135 3.89 -19.70 -5.07
N ASP A 136 3.63 -20.65 -5.95
CA ASP A 136 4.64 -21.12 -6.92
C ASP A 136 5.05 -19.98 -7.87
N ASP A 137 6.30 -19.98 -8.32
CA ASP A 137 6.83 -19.00 -9.27
C ASP A 137 6.72 -17.51 -8.84
N ILE A 138 6.64 -17.25 -7.53
CA ILE A 138 6.75 -15.91 -6.97
C ILE A 138 8.19 -15.55 -6.56
N THR A 139 8.62 -14.35 -6.92
CA THR A 139 9.84 -13.71 -6.42
C THR A 139 9.45 -12.53 -5.52
N ILE A 140 9.94 -12.53 -4.29
CA ILE A 140 9.71 -11.46 -3.31
C ILE A 140 11.00 -10.68 -3.12
N TYR A 141 10.90 -9.34 -3.09
CA TYR A 141 12.02 -8.46 -2.77
C TYR A 141 11.59 -7.32 -1.86
N THR A 142 12.17 -7.26 -0.65
CA THR A 142 11.86 -6.28 0.39
C THR A 142 13.09 -5.48 0.83
N PRO A 143 13.52 -4.47 0.04
CA PRO A 143 14.69 -3.67 0.39
C PRO A 143 14.43 -2.76 1.60
N GLU A 144 15.40 -2.69 2.53
CA GLU A 144 15.25 -2.05 3.84
C GLU A 144 14.84 -0.57 3.78
N LYS A 145 15.63 0.27 3.10
CA LYS A 145 15.44 1.74 3.13
C LYS A 145 14.62 2.29 1.98
N VAL A 146 13.75 1.47 1.38
CA VAL A 146 12.99 1.84 0.18
C VAL A 146 11.55 2.17 0.53
N ASN A 147 11.07 3.30 0.02
CA ASN A 147 9.69 3.75 0.22
C ASN A 147 8.74 3.28 -0.90
N HIS A 148 7.49 3.71 -0.81
CA HIS A 148 6.43 3.38 -1.76
C HIS A 148 6.73 3.66 -3.23
N VAL A 149 7.52 4.71 -3.51
CA VAL A 149 7.89 5.09 -4.89
C VAL A 149 9.23 4.47 -5.32
N MET A 150 9.65 3.41 -4.64
CA MET A 150 10.86 2.63 -4.93
C MET A 150 12.16 3.44 -4.82
N ARG A 151 12.21 4.39 -3.89
CA ARG A 151 13.38 5.25 -3.66
C ARG A 151 13.91 5.14 -2.25
N GLU A 152 15.23 5.33 -2.13
CA GLU A 152 15.93 5.25 -0.85
C GLU A 152 15.71 6.50 0.01
N ILE A 153 15.39 6.28 1.29
CA ILE A 153 15.25 7.31 2.32
C ILE A 153 16.49 7.34 3.23
N ASP A 154 16.88 8.53 3.69
CA ASP A 154 18.11 8.72 4.50
C ASP A 154 17.84 8.69 6.02
N GLY A 155 16.72 8.11 6.46
CA GLY A 155 16.29 8.09 7.86
C GLY A 155 15.11 7.16 8.11
N GLU A 156 14.50 7.27 9.29
CA GLU A 156 13.31 6.49 9.65
C GLU A 156 12.08 6.99 8.91
N PRO A 157 11.13 6.11 8.53
CA PRO A 157 9.92 6.52 7.86
C PRO A 157 9.02 7.39 8.75
N ASP A 158 8.56 8.54 8.25
CA ASP A 158 7.71 9.49 8.99
C ASP A 158 6.37 9.69 8.26
N ILE A 159 5.31 9.01 8.73
CA ILE A 159 3.97 9.12 8.11
C ILE A 159 3.36 10.52 8.30
N ILE A 160 3.79 11.26 9.32
CA ILE A 160 3.28 12.60 9.63
C ILE A 160 3.90 13.64 8.69
N ASN A 161 5.18 13.47 8.34
CA ASN A 161 5.90 14.31 7.39
C ASN A 161 6.07 13.69 5.99
N VAL A 162 5.33 12.62 5.68
CA VAL A 162 5.40 11.86 4.41
C VAL A 162 5.47 12.73 3.15
N LYS A 163 4.68 13.81 3.09
CA LYS A 163 4.67 14.73 1.94
C LYS A 163 6.03 15.42 1.74
N LYS A 164 6.70 15.79 2.83
CA LYS A 164 8.03 16.41 2.78
C LYS A 164 9.07 15.38 2.36
N GLU A 165 8.97 14.15 2.86
CA GLU A 165 9.87 13.06 2.49
C GLU A 165 9.76 12.72 1.01
N TYR A 166 8.55 12.53 0.48
CA TYR A 166 8.36 12.28 -0.95
C TYR A 166 8.93 13.41 -1.80
N LYS A 167 8.70 14.68 -1.43
CA LYS A 167 9.30 15.81 -2.17
C LYS A 167 10.83 15.77 -2.21
N LYS A 168 11.49 15.33 -1.13
CA LYS A 168 12.96 15.20 -1.09
C LYS A 168 13.44 14.07 -2.00
N VAL A 169 12.82 12.89 -1.88
CA VAL A 169 13.29 11.68 -2.57
C VAL A 169 12.86 11.59 -4.01
N LEU A 170 11.79 12.26 -4.45
CA LEU A 170 11.32 12.20 -5.84
C LEU A 170 12.38 12.58 -6.89
N LYS A 171 13.38 13.38 -6.50
CA LYS A 171 14.53 13.77 -7.33
C LYS A 171 15.66 12.74 -7.38
N LYS A 172 15.69 11.77 -6.45
CA LYS A 172 16.66 10.67 -6.47
C LYS A 172 16.33 9.70 -7.59
N ASP A 173 17.26 8.82 -7.94
CA ASP A 173 16.97 7.72 -8.87
C ASP A 173 16.20 6.58 -8.18
N ILE A 174 15.62 5.66 -8.96
CA ILE A 174 14.98 4.46 -8.41
C ILE A 174 16.08 3.61 -7.76
N HIS A 175 15.77 3.01 -6.61
CA HIS A 175 16.71 2.16 -5.88
C HIS A 175 17.35 1.12 -6.81
N GLN A 176 18.68 1.07 -6.83
CA GLN A 176 19.42 0.25 -7.79
C GLN A 176 19.05 -1.23 -7.66
N GLY A 177 18.92 -1.74 -6.44
CA GLY A 177 18.50 -3.13 -6.21
C GLY A 177 17.09 -3.44 -6.73
N VAL A 178 16.18 -2.45 -6.79
CA VAL A 178 14.85 -2.64 -7.42
C VAL A 178 15.02 -2.80 -8.94
N LYS A 179 15.81 -1.93 -9.58
CA LYS A 179 16.10 -2.01 -11.02
C LYS A 179 16.76 -3.33 -11.38
N ASP A 180 17.76 -3.75 -10.62
CA ASP A 180 18.50 -4.99 -10.86
C ASP A 180 17.62 -6.22 -10.67
N THR A 181 16.74 -6.22 -9.66
CA THR A 181 15.77 -7.28 -9.42
C THR A 181 14.81 -7.42 -10.58
N ILE A 182 14.23 -6.31 -11.06
CA ILE A 182 13.33 -6.31 -12.22
C ILE A 182 14.06 -6.83 -13.47
N LYS A 183 15.28 -6.36 -13.71
CA LYS A 183 16.08 -6.76 -14.89
C LYS A 183 16.42 -8.26 -14.85
N LYS A 184 16.83 -8.76 -13.68
CA LYS A 184 17.10 -10.19 -13.48
C LYS A 184 15.84 -11.02 -13.70
N TRP A 185 14.73 -10.64 -13.08
CA TRP A 185 13.48 -11.39 -13.16
C TRP A 185 12.92 -11.42 -14.60
N THR A 186 12.92 -10.27 -15.29
CA THR A 186 12.46 -10.19 -16.69
C THR A 186 13.31 -11.01 -17.66
N SER A 187 14.60 -11.21 -17.38
CA SER A 187 15.46 -12.10 -18.18
C SER A 187 15.13 -13.59 -18.07
N GLN A 188 14.24 -13.96 -17.16
CA GLN A 188 13.81 -15.34 -16.91
C GLN A 188 12.40 -15.63 -17.44
N LEU A 189 11.70 -14.64 -18.00
CA LEU A 189 10.40 -14.81 -18.66
C LEU A 189 10.57 -15.45 -20.04
#